data_AF-A0A6I5NGL5-F1
#
_entry.id   AF-A0A6I5NGL5-F1
#
_cell.length_a   1.000
_cell.length_b   1.000
_cell.length_c   1.000
_cell.angle_alpha   90.00
_cell.angle_beta   90.00
_cell.angle_gamma   90.00
#
_symmetry.space_group_name_H-M   'P 1'
#
loop_
_entity.id
_entity.type
_entity.pdbx_description
1 polymer ?
#
loop_
_entity_poly.entity_id
_entity_poly.type
_entity_poly.pdbx_seq_one_letter_code
_entity_poly.pdbx_strand_id
1 'polypeptide(L)' 'MTAGWRRDQLVGCLKTWSATQRMMQTQGAQTVAELAQKIAIAWPNAQQVRQFYWPIYLRVGRV' A
#
# COMPACT_ATOMS: atom_id res chain seq x y z
N MET A 1 10.82 -7.94 6.43
CA MET A 1 10.72 -8.16 4.96
C MET A 1 10.96 -6.84 4.25
N THR A 2 11.64 -6.84 3.11
CA THR A 2 11.88 -5.62 2.31
C THR A 2 11.39 -5.78 0.88
N ALA A 3 11.05 -4.67 0.23
CA ALA A 3 10.76 -4.64 -1.21
C ALA A 3 11.12 -3.29 -1.83
N GLY A 4 11.70 -3.32 -3.03
CA GLY A 4 11.88 -2.13 -3.87
C GLY A 4 10.68 -1.94 -4.77
N TRP A 5 9.87 -0.92 -4.50
CA TRP A 5 8.66 -0.65 -5.28
C TRP A 5 8.66 0.73 -5.91
N ARG A 6 8.00 0.82 -7.06
CA ARG A 6 7.48 2.07 -7.63
C ARG A 6 6.13 2.41 -7.00
N ARG A 7 5.68 3.65 -7.19
CA ARG A 7 4.44 4.15 -6.57
C ARG A 7 3.19 3.36 -6.99
N ASP A 8 3.12 2.91 -8.25
CA ASP A 8 2.01 2.07 -8.77
C ASP A 8 1.91 0.73 -8.04
N GLN A 9 3.04 0.09 -7.75
CA GLN A 9 3.11 -1.16 -7.02
C GLN A 9 2.65 -0.98 -5.56
N LEU A 10 3.04 0.11 -4.91
CA LEU A 10 2.54 0.45 -3.57
C LEU A 10 1.01 0.62 -3.58
N VAL A 11 0.47 1.40 -4.52
CA VAL A 11 -0.99 1.61 -4.63
C VAL A 11 -1.71 0.29 -4.93
N GLY A 12 -1.13 -0.58 -5.76
CA GLY A 12 -1.63 -1.93 -6.02
C GLY A 12 -1.69 -2.79 -4.76
N CYS A 13 -0.63 -2.77 -3.95
CA CYS A 13 -0.61 -3.48 -2.66
C CYS A 13 -1.66 -2.92 -1.68
N LEU A 14 -1.77 -1.59 -1.56
CA LEU A 14 -2.77 -0.96 -0.68
C LEU A 14 -4.21 -1.31 -1.08
N LYS A 15 -4.48 -1.51 -2.37
CA LYS A 15 -5.79 -1.99 -2.85
C LYS A 15 -6.15 -3.37 -2.33
N THR A 16 -5.20 -4.25 -2.04
CA THR A 16 -5.50 -5.61 -1.55
C THR A 16 -5.78 -5.65 -0.04
N TRP A 17 -5.57 -4.55 0.68
CA TRP A 17 -5.82 -4.49 2.11
C TRP A 17 -7.32 -4.53 2.41
N SER A 18 -7.70 -5.30 3.42
CA SER A 18 -9.10 -5.47 3.83
C SER A 18 -9.79 -4.13 4.17
N ALA A 19 -9.08 -3.21 4.80
CA ALA A 19 -9.58 -1.86 5.10
C ALA A 19 -9.89 -1.05 3.83
N THR A 20 -8.98 -1.08 2.85
CA THR A 20 -9.16 -0.38 1.57
C THR A 20 -10.32 -0.97 0.79
N GLN A 21 -10.43 -2.30 0.75
CA GLN A 21 -11.56 -3.01 0.12
C GLN A 21 -12.89 -2.63 0.76
N ARG A 22 -12.97 -2.62 2.09
CA ARG A 22 -14.19 -2.18 2.81
C ARG A 22 -14.51 -0.71 2.53
N MET A 23 -13.51 0.16 2.53
CA MET A 23 -13.69 1.58 2.20
C MET A 23 -14.27 1.74 0.78
N MET A 24 -13.71 1.03 -0.21
CA MET A 24 -14.21 1.04 -1.60
C MET A 24 -15.65 0.54 -1.71
N GLN A 25 -16.04 -0.45 -0.91
CA GLN A 25 -17.43 -0.93 -0.87
C GLN A 25 -18.39 0.10 -0.28
N THR A 26 -17.96 0.86 0.73
CA THR A 26 -18.82 1.84 1.42
C THR A 26 -18.87 3.22 0.75
N GLN A 27 -17.77 3.66 0.11
CA GLN A 27 -17.58 5.02 -0.39
C GLN A 27 -17.30 5.07 -1.90
N GLY A 28 -17.11 3.91 -2.55
CA GLY A 28 -16.82 3.80 -3.97
C GLY A 28 -15.33 3.70 -4.31
N ALA A 29 -15.03 3.33 -5.56
CA ALA A 29 -13.65 3.11 -6.02
C ALA A 29 -12.83 4.40 -6.17
N GLN A 30 -13.49 5.58 -6.25
CA GLN A 30 -12.84 6.88 -6.38
C GLN A 30 -11.96 7.23 -5.16
N THR A 31 -12.30 6.74 -3.96
CA THR A 31 -11.52 7.00 -2.74
C THR A 31 -10.07 6.48 -2.85
N VAL A 32 -9.83 5.41 -3.59
CA VAL A 32 -8.46 4.93 -3.83
C VAL A 32 -7.72 5.78 -4.86
N ALA A 33 -8.43 6.40 -5.81
CA ALA A 33 -7.82 7.36 -6.73
C ALA A 33 -7.34 8.61 -5.98
N GLU A 34 -8.12 9.10 -5.02
CA GLU A 34 -7.72 10.21 -4.13
C GLU A 34 -6.50 9.86 -3.28
N LEU A 35 -6.46 8.63 -2.72
CA LEU A 35 -5.28 8.13 -2.01
C LEU A 35 -4.05 8.10 -2.94
N ALA A 36 -4.20 7.60 -4.17
CA ALA A 36 -3.11 7.56 -5.14
C ALA A 36 -2.59 8.97 -5.50
N GLN A 37 -3.47 9.97 -5.60
CA GLN A 37 -3.08 11.36 -5.81
C GLN A 37 -2.29 11.93 -4.62
N LYS A 38 -2.73 11.67 -3.38
CA LYS A 38 -1.99 12.11 -2.18
C LYS A 38 -0.59 11.50 -2.13
N ILE A 39 -0.47 10.21 -2.45
CA ILE A 39 0.85 9.56 -2.56
C ILE A 39 1.67 10.18 -3.69
N ALA A 40 1.04 10.58 -4.80
CA ALA A 40 1.73 11.21 -5.91
C ALA A 40 2.38 12.55 -5.56
N ILE A 41 1.75 13.33 -4.69
CA ILE A 41 2.28 14.61 -4.21
C ILE A 41 3.56 14.38 -3.39
N ALA A 42 3.57 13.40 -2.49
CA ALA A 42 4.73 13.06 -1.67
C ALA A 42 5.83 12.27 -2.42
N TRP A 43 5.48 11.69 -3.57
CA TRP A 43 6.37 10.91 -4.41
C TRP A 43 6.14 11.25 -5.89
N PRO A 44 6.67 12.41 -6.36
CA PRO A 44 6.34 12.95 -7.69
C PRO A 44 6.81 12.07 -8.84
N ASN A 45 8.04 11.54 -8.73
CA ASN A 45 8.59 10.65 -9.75
C ASN A 45 8.01 9.23 -9.59
N ALA A 46 7.05 8.89 -10.45
CA ALA A 46 6.40 7.58 -10.46
C ALA A 46 7.35 6.40 -10.79
N GLN A 47 8.46 6.66 -11.49
CA GLN A 47 9.46 5.65 -11.86
C GLN A 47 10.57 5.48 -10.81
N GLN A 48 10.72 6.45 -9.91
CA GLN A 48 11.65 6.30 -8.80
C GLN A 48 11.22 5.08 -7.97
N VAL A 49 12.15 4.18 -7.70
CA VAL A 49 11.95 3.04 -6.81
C VAL A 49 12.34 3.46 -5.39
N ARG A 50 11.53 3.10 -4.40
CA ARG A 50 11.82 3.28 -2.97
C ARG A 50 11.81 1.94 -2.26
N GLN A 51 12.65 1.81 -1.24
CA GLN A 51 12.71 0.63 -0.39
C GLN A 51 11.66 0.72 0.72
N PHE A 52 10.85 -0.33 0.83
CA PHE A 52 9.85 -0.50 1.88
C PHE A 52 10.28 -1.61 2.82
N TYR A 53 9.95 -1.43 4.09
CA TYR A 53 10.32 -2.34 5.17
C TYR A 53 9.06 -2.67 5.97
N TRP A 54 8.75 -3.95 6.09
CA TRP A 54 7.68 -4.44 6.96
C TRP A 54 8.26 -5.28 8.09
N PRO A 55 7.96 -4.94 9.35
CA PRO A 55 8.33 -5.78 10.47
C PRO A 55 7.55 -7.09 10.40
N ILE A 56 8.25 -8.19 10.65
CA ILE A 56 7.61 -9.51 10.79
C ILE A 56 7.45 -9.75 12.29
N TYR A 57 6.22 -9.94 12.72
CA TYR A 57 5.91 -10.33 14.10
C TYR A 57 5.56 -11.82 14.10
N LEU A 58 6.33 -12.62 14.82
CA LEU A 58 6.09 -14.05 14.99
C LEU A 58 5.82 -14.37 16.46
N ARG A 59 4.87 -15.27 16.72
CA ARG A 59 4.69 -15.92 18.02
C ARG A 59 5.11 -17.37 17.86
N VAL A 60 6.15 -17.79 18.57
CA VAL A 60 6.69 -19.15 18.50
C VAL A 60 6.60 -19.77 19.89
N GLY A 61 6.01 -20.96 19.97
CA GLY A 61 5.86 -21.74 21.18
C GLY A 61 5.91 -23.23 20.86
N ARG A 62 6.23 -24.05 21.85
CA ARG A 62 6.22 -25.52 21.72
C ARG A 62 4.79 -26.03 21.98
N VAL A 63 4.34 -26.98 21.15
CA VAL A 63 3.10 -27.75 21.38
C VAL A 63 3.41 -28.92 22.29
#